data_AF-B8HXM9-F1
#
_entry.id   AF-B8HXM9-F1
#
_cell.length_a   1.000
_cell.length_b   1.000
_cell.length_c   1.000
_cell.angle_alpha   90.00
_cell.angle_beta   90.00
_cell.angle_gamma   90.00
#
_symmetry.space_group_name_H-M   'P 1'
#
loop_
_entity.id
_entity.type
_entity.pdbx_description
1 polymer ?
#
loop_
_entity_poly.entity_id
_entity_poly.type
_entity_poly.pdbx_seq_one_letter_code
_entity_poly.pdbx_strand_id
1 'polypeptide(L)'
;MMTRLRLSLSTALASAMLLFAATLPGQAAPKLQELKRFDTPGDVAEIVAASPDGKTLAYTNSEQKEIGFVNITNPSSPNMLGTTSVASYGEPTSVVITPNGQFAIAAVKNDPSSGKLVFINFATRQIVGQISIGIGPDSIAITPDGRKVVIAIEDEEDTDNLPGQRPGALDVVTINYSNPSQSQLRRVRFNLQGVPGINFKTDAQPEFVTISQDGTTAAVTLQENNGIALVNIAGNFPRVMRIFSGGIAEHLADTKDDKQIAFVDPFRGRREPDAIGFSGNGRFLLTANEGDTALDTFGDGVWSGGRGWTIFDLQGRVVYDSGNTLEKAAAAKGLYPDGRSDNRGIEVEGLTVARFGTKQYVFLVSERGSFLVVYDITNPRAPRLVDLKPTGTSPEGLIAIPDRKLVITANEVEGNISIFEFK
;
A
#
# COMPACT_ATOMS: atom_id res chain seq x y z
N MET A 1 -67.72 35.76 37.54
CA MET A 1 -67.47 34.38 38.01
C MET A 1 -66.59 33.69 36.96
N MET A 2 -65.31 33.51 37.31
CA MET A 2 -64.26 32.64 36.74
C MET A 2 -64.14 32.33 35.22
N THR A 3 -62.90 32.55 34.73
CA THR A 3 -62.13 31.79 33.68
C THR A 3 -62.56 31.91 32.21
N ARG A 4 -61.68 32.02 31.19
CA ARG A 4 -60.33 31.44 30.97
C ARG A 4 -59.60 32.17 29.82
N LEU A 5 -58.27 32.18 29.92
CA LEU A 5 -57.26 32.55 28.91
C LEU A 5 -57.33 31.67 27.65
N ARG A 6 -56.97 32.20 26.47
CA ARG A 6 -55.93 31.63 25.56
C ARG A 6 -55.64 32.49 24.32
N LEU A 7 -54.34 32.75 24.12
CA LEU A 7 -53.68 33.17 22.88
C LEU A 7 -53.95 32.16 21.75
N SER A 8 -54.01 32.65 20.51
CA SER A 8 -53.71 31.83 19.32
C SER A 8 -52.85 32.61 18.32
N LEU A 9 -51.71 31.99 18.02
CA LEU A 9 -50.65 32.37 17.06
C LEU A 9 -51.17 32.57 15.64
N SER A 10 -50.59 33.57 14.96
CA SER A 10 -50.61 33.73 13.49
C SER A 10 -49.67 32.74 12.82
N THR A 11 -50.17 31.94 11.88
CA THR A 11 -49.39 31.07 10.99
C THR A 11 -49.03 31.80 9.71
N ALA A 12 -47.72 31.98 9.46
CA ALA A 12 -47.20 32.37 8.15
C ALA A 12 -46.67 31.11 7.43
N LEU A 13 -47.26 30.77 6.29
CA LEU A 13 -46.72 29.75 5.39
C LEU A 13 -45.56 30.35 4.59
N ALA A 14 -44.36 29.81 4.76
CA ALA A 14 -43.24 30.01 3.84
C ALA A 14 -43.22 28.82 2.86
N SER A 15 -43.55 29.08 1.59
CA SER A 15 -43.39 28.11 0.50
C SER A 15 -41.92 28.02 0.10
N ALA A 16 -41.27 26.89 0.37
CA ALA A 16 -39.94 26.60 -0.12
C ALA A 16 -40.00 26.23 -1.61
N MET A 17 -39.45 27.07 -2.49
CA MET A 17 -39.15 26.71 -3.87
C MET A 17 -37.94 25.76 -3.89
N LEU A 18 -38.17 24.50 -4.27
CA LEU A 18 -37.08 23.59 -4.66
C LEU A 18 -36.53 24.05 -6.02
N LEU A 19 -35.33 24.62 -6.01
CA LEU A 19 -34.52 24.76 -7.22
C LEU A 19 -33.97 23.38 -7.60
N PHE A 20 -34.56 22.76 -8.62
CA PHE A 20 -33.91 21.65 -9.33
C PHE A 20 -32.71 22.22 -10.09
N ALA A 21 -31.50 21.94 -9.60
CA ALA A 21 -30.28 22.13 -10.39
C ALA A 21 -30.33 21.13 -11.56
N ALA A 22 -30.54 21.63 -12.77
CA ALA A 22 -30.41 20.83 -13.99
C ALA A 22 -28.95 20.36 -14.10
N THR A 23 -28.73 19.06 -13.94
CA THR A 23 -27.44 18.43 -14.21
C THR A 23 -27.12 18.57 -15.70
N LEU A 24 -26.04 19.28 -16.02
CA LEU A 24 -25.40 19.23 -17.34
C LEU A 24 -25.16 17.77 -17.74
N PRO A 25 -25.11 17.43 -19.05
CA PRO A 25 -24.88 16.05 -19.50
C PRO A 25 -23.65 15.48 -18.82
N GLY A 26 -23.89 14.52 -17.92
CA GLY A 26 -22.89 14.04 -16.98
C GLY A 26 -21.78 13.31 -17.72
N GLN A 27 -20.54 13.77 -17.50
CA GLN A 27 -19.39 12.91 -17.71
C GLN A 27 -19.63 11.64 -16.89
N ALA A 28 -19.57 10.47 -17.53
CA ALA A 28 -19.78 9.20 -16.84
C ALA A 28 -18.87 9.13 -15.60
N ALA A 29 -19.39 8.58 -14.50
CA ALA A 29 -18.58 8.41 -13.31
C ALA A 29 -17.34 7.56 -13.66
N PRO A 30 -16.15 7.93 -13.14
CA PRO A 30 -14.95 7.17 -13.41
C PRO A 30 -15.13 5.70 -13.03
N LYS A 31 -14.59 4.79 -13.84
CA LYS A 31 -14.71 3.34 -13.61
C LYS A 31 -13.46 2.58 -13.97
N LEU A 32 -13.29 1.43 -13.31
CA LEU A 32 -12.29 0.44 -13.64
C LEU A 32 -12.84 -0.48 -14.74
N GLN A 33 -12.05 -0.68 -15.79
CA GLN A 33 -12.28 -1.70 -16.80
C GLN A 33 -11.05 -2.59 -16.91
N GLU A 34 -11.19 -3.87 -16.59
CA GLU A 34 -10.14 -4.84 -16.86
C GLU A 34 -9.93 -4.97 -18.38
N LEU A 35 -8.71 -4.78 -18.82
CA LEU A 35 -8.29 -4.93 -20.22
C LEU A 35 -7.74 -6.32 -20.47
N LYS A 36 -6.98 -6.86 -19.50
CA LYS A 36 -6.27 -8.13 -19.62
C LYS A 36 -5.81 -8.64 -18.25
N ARG A 37 -5.93 -9.95 -18.03
CA ARG A 37 -5.06 -10.75 -17.15
C ARG A 37 -3.98 -11.41 -17.97
N PHE A 38 -2.75 -11.24 -17.55
CA PHE A 38 -1.56 -11.76 -18.22
C PHE A 38 -0.82 -12.71 -17.29
N ASP A 39 -0.89 -14.00 -17.62
CA ASP A 39 -0.21 -15.05 -16.87
C ASP A 39 1.30 -14.89 -17.03
N THR A 40 2.00 -14.87 -15.91
CA THR A 40 3.46 -14.78 -15.87
C THR A 40 4.07 -16.18 -15.80
N PRO A 41 5.26 -16.41 -16.38
CA PRO A 41 5.93 -17.70 -16.22
C PRO A 41 6.22 -17.99 -14.76
N GLY A 42 5.98 -19.24 -14.34
CA GLY A 42 6.33 -19.71 -12.99
C GLY A 42 5.33 -19.33 -11.91
N ASP A 43 4.09 -18.99 -12.29
CA ASP A 43 2.92 -18.88 -11.42
C ASP A 43 3.02 -17.96 -10.19
N VAL A 44 4.00 -17.05 -10.15
CA VAL A 44 4.13 -16.01 -9.10
C VAL A 44 4.49 -14.64 -9.68
N ALA A 45 3.76 -13.61 -9.22
CA ALA A 45 4.07 -12.20 -9.42
C ALA A 45 3.61 -11.39 -8.20
N GLU A 46 4.56 -10.85 -7.43
CA GLU A 46 4.30 -10.16 -6.14
C GLU A 46 4.34 -8.64 -6.31
N ILE A 47 5.54 -8.05 -6.44
CA ILE A 47 5.73 -6.61 -6.55
C ILE A 47 6.02 -6.19 -7.99
N VAL A 48 5.35 -5.13 -8.46
CA VAL A 48 5.46 -4.62 -9.83
C VAL A 48 5.89 -3.15 -9.88
N ALA A 49 6.73 -2.80 -10.85
CA ALA A 49 7.12 -1.44 -11.18
C ALA A 49 6.97 -1.15 -12.68
N ALA A 50 6.68 0.11 -13.03
CA ALA A 50 6.58 0.55 -14.42
C ALA A 50 7.78 1.38 -14.88
N SER A 51 8.12 1.24 -16.16
CA SER A 51 9.08 2.12 -16.83
C SER A 51 8.59 3.56 -16.86
N PRO A 52 9.50 4.56 -16.98
CA PRO A 52 9.10 5.98 -17.02
C PRO A 52 8.12 6.33 -18.14
N ASP A 53 8.12 5.59 -19.27
CA ASP A 53 7.18 5.78 -20.37
C ASP A 53 5.87 4.97 -20.21
N GLY A 54 5.76 4.17 -19.14
CA GLY A 54 4.59 3.37 -18.80
C GLY A 54 4.34 2.21 -19.78
N LYS A 55 5.35 1.76 -20.53
CA LYS A 55 5.21 0.73 -21.56
C LYS A 55 5.82 -0.62 -21.20
N THR A 56 6.63 -0.68 -20.15
CA THR A 56 7.25 -1.92 -19.69
C THR A 56 7.05 -2.04 -18.18
N LEU A 57 6.70 -3.22 -17.72
CA LEU A 57 6.66 -3.59 -16.32
C LEU A 57 7.89 -4.43 -15.97
N ALA A 58 8.40 -4.27 -14.76
CA ALA A 58 9.25 -5.24 -14.09
C ALA A 58 8.48 -5.80 -12.89
N TYR A 59 8.58 -7.10 -12.63
CA TYR A 59 7.93 -7.72 -11.48
C TYR A 59 8.85 -8.74 -10.79
N THR A 60 8.65 -8.96 -9.50
CA THR A 60 9.34 -10.01 -8.73
C THR A 60 8.63 -11.34 -8.90
N ASN A 61 9.40 -12.41 -9.07
CA ASN A 61 8.95 -13.79 -8.94
C ASN A 61 9.89 -14.48 -7.94
N SER A 62 9.41 -14.66 -6.71
CA SER A 62 10.16 -15.23 -5.60
C SER A 62 10.45 -16.72 -5.83
N GLU A 63 9.45 -17.49 -6.26
CA GLU A 63 9.54 -18.94 -6.51
C GLU A 63 10.65 -19.31 -7.50
N GLN A 64 10.71 -18.60 -8.63
CA GLN A 64 11.72 -18.80 -9.68
C GLN A 64 13.00 -17.98 -9.44
N LYS A 65 13.01 -17.13 -8.40
CA LYS A 65 14.14 -16.26 -8.02
C LYS A 65 14.60 -15.40 -9.19
N GLU A 66 13.67 -14.69 -9.81
CA GLU A 66 13.92 -13.86 -10.98
C GLU A 66 13.13 -12.55 -10.99
N ILE A 67 13.63 -11.58 -11.76
CA ILE A 67 12.89 -10.38 -12.14
C ILE A 67 12.37 -10.56 -13.55
N GLY A 68 11.05 -10.56 -13.72
CA GLY A 68 10.41 -10.66 -15.03
C GLY A 68 10.12 -9.30 -15.64
N PHE A 69 10.06 -9.25 -16.98
CA PHE A 69 9.79 -8.02 -17.73
C PHE A 69 8.65 -8.23 -18.73
N VAL A 70 7.67 -7.32 -18.72
CA VAL A 70 6.47 -7.41 -19.57
C VAL A 70 6.30 -6.13 -20.38
N ASN A 71 6.14 -6.24 -21.68
CA ASN A 71 5.74 -5.13 -22.54
C ASN A 71 4.22 -4.94 -22.45
N ILE A 72 3.80 -3.72 -22.09
CA ILE A 72 2.41 -3.29 -22.01
C ILE A 72 2.12 -2.09 -22.93
N THR A 73 2.94 -1.88 -23.98
CA THR A 73 2.71 -0.82 -24.99
C THR A 73 1.27 -0.85 -25.51
N ASN A 74 0.78 -2.06 -25.81
CA ASN A 74 -0.65 -2.34 -25.94
C ASN A 74 -1.15 -3.07 -24.68
N PRO A 75 -1.86 -2.37 -23.77
CA PRO A 75 -2.26 -2.97 -22.49
C PRO A 75 -3.30 -4.09 -22.62
N SER A 76 -4.00 -4.21 -23.75
CA SER A 76 -4.91 -5.32 -24.02
C SER A 76 -4.20 -6.55 -24.63
N SER A 77 -2.92 -6.44 -24.99
CA SER A 77 -2.12 -7.53 -25.56
C SER A 77 -0.67 -7.45 -25.06
N PRO A 78 -0.44 -7.59 -23.75
CA PRO A 78 0.90 -7.62 -23.16
C PRO A 78 1.68 -8.86 -23.62
N ASN A 79 3.01 -8.77 -23.59
CA ASN A 79 3.90 -9.88 -23.93
C ASN A 79 5.16 -9.88 -23.07
N MET A 80 5.69 -11.06 -22.77
CA MET A 80 6.99 -11.19 -22.09
C MET A 80 8.12 -10.57 -22.91
N LEU A 81 9.06 -9.94 -22.21
CA LEU A 81 10.33 -9.44 -22.74
C LEU A 81 11.53 -10.29 -22.27
N GLY A 82 11.31 -11.24 -21.37
CA GLY A 82 12.31 -12.09 -20.75
C GLY A 82 12.40 -11.87 -19.25
N THR A 83 13.37 -12.54 -18.63
CA THR A 83 13.60 -12.51 -17.18
C THR A 83 15.09 -12.33 -16.88
N THR A 84 15.41 -11.94 -15.65
CA THR A 84 16.77 -11.89 -15.10
C THR A 84 16.80 -12.73 -13.83
N SER A 85 17.52 -13.85 -13.86
CA SER A 85 17.70 -14.67 -12.65
C SER A 85 18.54 -13.92 -11.61
N VAL A 86 18.06 -13.92 -10.37
CA VAL A 86 18.75 -13.42 -9.18
C VAL A 86 19.02 -14.55 -8.17
N ALA A 87 18.83 -15.81 -8.57
CA ALA A 87 18.96 -16.98 -7.70
C ALA A 87 20.30 -17.10 -6.96
N SER A 88 21.39 -16.57 -7.52
CA SER A 88 22.70 -16.52 -6.85
C SER A 88 22.76 -15.57 -5.65
N TYR A 89 21.76 -14.68 -5.52
CA TYR A 89 21.64 -13.70 -4.46
C TYR A 89 20.52 -14.03 -3.47
N GLY A 90 19.48 -14.74 -3.90
CA GLY A 90 18.36 -15.18 -3.06
C GLY A 90 17.00 -14.91 -3.72
N GLU A 91 15.99 -14.57 -2.90
CA GLU A 91 14.59 -14.35 -3.31
C GLU A 91 14.29 -12.85 -3.49
N PRO A 92 13.84 -12.40 -4.67
CA PRO A 92 13.49 -11.01 -4.88
C PRO A 92 12.18 -10.66 -4.17
N THR A 93 12.19 -9.62 -3.34
CA THR A 93 11.01 -9.15 -2.60
C THR A 93 10.41 -7.91 -3.23
N SER A 94 11.23 -6.99 -3.72
CA SER A 94 10.73 -5.74 -4.31
C SER A 94 11.61 -5.23 -5.46
N VAL A 95 11.01 -4.49 -6.39
CA VAL A 95 11.68 -3.94 -7.58
C VAL A 95 11.22 -2.52 -7.89
N VAL A 96 12.15 -1.66 -8.31
CA VAL A 96 11.87 -0.32 -8.86
C VAL A 96 12.59 -0.12 -10.18
N ILE A 97 12.05 0.74 -11.05
CA ILE A 97 12.73 1.19 -12.26
C ILE A 97 13.18 2.64 -12.06
N THR A 98 14.43 2.94 -12.42
CA THR A 98 14.98 4.29 -12.25
C THR A 98 14.25 5.30 -13.15
N PRO A 99 14.02 6.55 -12.70
CA PRO A 99 13.31 7.56 -13.51
C PRO A 99 13.97 7.87 -14.86
N ASN A 100 15.28 7.64 -14.98
CA ASN A 100 16.02 7.77 -16.24
C ASN A 100 15.97 6.51 -17.14
N GLY A 101 15.30 5.44 -16.70
CA GLY A 101 15.14 4.18 -17.42
C GLY A 101 16.41 3.35 -17.55
N GLN A 102 17.47 3.65 -16.79
CA GLN A 102 18.75 2.96 -16.90
C GLN A 102 18.75 1.59 -16.20
N PHE A 103 18.14 1.49 -15.02
CA PHE A 103 18.14 0.27 -14.23
C PHE A 103 16.73 -0.15 -13.79
N ALA A 104 16.50 -1.45 -13.75
CA ALA A 104 15.64 -2.04 -12.73
C ALA A 104 16.53 -2.40 -11.53
N ILE A 105 16.11 -2.02 -10.32
CA ILE A 105 16.84 -2.27 -9.08
C ILE A 105 15.95 -3.17 -8.23
N ALA A 106 16.47 -4.32 -7.82
CA ALA A 106 15.74 -5.30 -7.02
C ALA A 106 16.37 -5.44 -5.62
N ALA A 107 15.54 -5.48 -4.59
CA ALA A 107 15.90 -6.02 -3.30
C ALA A 107 15.78 -7.55 -3.34
N VAL A 108 16.77 -8.23 -2.80
CA VAL A 108 16.85 -9.70 -2.79
C VAL A 108 17.20 -10.18 -1.38
N LYS A 109 16.27 -10.90 -0.76
CA LYS A 109 16.36 -11.55 0.55
C LYS A 109 17.24 -12.79 0.48
N ASN A 110 18.04 -13.05 1.52
CA ASN A 110 18.98 -14.18 1.56
C ASN A 110 19.14 -14.72 2.98
N ASP A 111 18.02 -14.99 3.62
CA ASP A 111 18.00 -15.19 5.06
C ASP A 111 18.70 -16.50 5.49
N PRO A 112 19.35 -16.50 6.67
CA PRO A 112 19.49 -15.40 7.64
C PRO A 112 20.67 -14.45 7.34
N SER A 113 21.19 -14.43 6.11
CA SER A 113 22.32 -13.58 5.71
C SER A 113 21.87 -12.23 5.15
N SER A 114 22.80 -11.27 5.08
CA SER A 114 22.53 -9.96 4.47
C SER A 114 22.00 -10.09 3.04
N GLY A 115 20.90 -9.42 2.75
CA GLY A 115 20.32 -9.30 1.43
C GLY A 115 21.18 -8.48 0.47
N LYS A 116 20.76 -8.44 -0.79
CA LYS A 116 21.41 -7.71 -1.88
C LYS A 116 20.48 -6.68 -2.50
N LEU A 117 21.05 -5.54 -2.86
CA LEU A 117 20.45 -4.62 -3.82
C LEU A 117 21.11 -4.87 -5.18
N VAL A 118 20.37 -5.46 -6.12
CA VAL A 118 20.85 -5.90 -7.43
C VAL A 118 20.44 -4.89 -8.49
N PHE A 119 21.40 -4.44 -9.28
CA PHE A 119 21.19 -3.49 -10.37
C PHE A 119 21.19 -4.22 -11.71
N ILE A 120 20.05 -4.17 -12.39
CA ILE A 120 19.82 -4.80 -13.69
C ILE A 120 19.75 -3.68 -14.73
N ASN A 121 20.60 -3.73 -15.76
CA ASN A 121 20.45 -2.84 -16.91
C ASN A 121 19.09 -3.09 -17.57
N PHE A 122 18.24 -2.06 -17.58
CA PHE A 122 16.84 -2.22 -17.97
C PHE A 122 16.67 -2.63 -19.44
N ALA A 123 17.54 -2.12 -20.32
CA ALA A 123 17.47 -2.41 -21.76
C ALA A 123 17.95 -3.82 -22.09
N THR A 124 19.04 -4.27 -21.46
CA THR A 124 19.66 -5.57 -21.77
C THR A 124 19.22 -6.71 -20.85
N ARG A 125 18.54 -6.39 -19.74
CA ARG A 125 18.17 -7.31 -18.66
C ARG A 125 19.36 -8.06 -18.05
N GLN A 126 20.54 -7.44 -18.10
CA GLN A 126 21.77 -8.00 -17.54
C GLN A 126 22.08 -7.35 -16.19
N ILE A 127 22.53 -8.16 -15.23
CA ILE A 127 23.03 -7.65 -13.95
C ILE A 127 24.34 -6.91 -14.20
N VAL A 128 24.42 -5.68 -13.70
CA VAL A 128 25.58 -4.78 -13.89
C VAL A 128 26.24 -4.35 -12.59
N GLY A 129 25.67 -4.73 -11.44
CA GLY A 129 26.28 -4.52 -10.15
C GLY A 129 25.36 -4.91 -9.01
N GLN A 130 25.93 -4.97 -7.81
CA GLN A 130 25.18 -5.24 -6.59
C GLN A 130 25.92 -4.68 -5.37
N ILE A 131 25.17 -4.36 -4.32
CA ILE A 131 25.72 -4.05 -2.99
C ILE A 131 25.00 -4.88 -1.92
N SER A 132 25.66 -5.11 -0.79
CA SER A 132 25.01 -5.71 0.38
C SER A 132 24.14 -4.67 1.11
N ILE A 133 22.95 -5.09 1.55
CA ILE A 133 22.00 -4.33 2.37
C ILE A 133 21.72 -5.10 3.68
N GLY A 134 20.71 -4.70 4.45
CA GLY A 134 20.27 -5.44 5.64
C GLY A 134 19.75 -6.85 5.36
N ILE A 135 19.42 -7.59 6.43
CA ILE A 135 18.82 -8.94 6.39
C ILE A 135 17.30 -8.76 6.29
N GLY A 136 16.59 -9.62 5.55
CA GLY A 136 15.15 -9.44 5.32
C GLY A 136 14.77 -8.08 4.71
N PRO A 137 15.31 -7.68 3.54
CA PRO A 137 14.80 -6.50 2.84
C PRO A 137 13.42 -6.80 2.26
N ASP A 138 12.45 -5.97 2.58
CA ASP A 138 11.07 -6.17 2.15
C ASP A 138 10.70 -5.19 1.03
N SER A 139 10.33 -3.96 1.36
CA SER A 139 9.96 -2.93 0.37
C SER A 139 11.10 -2.00 -0.06
N ILE A 140 11.07 -1.53 -1.32
CA ILE A 140 11.96 -0.46 -1.82
C ILE A 140 11.22 0.69 -2.52
N ALA A 141 11.74 1.90 -2.35
CA ALA A 141 11.28 3.10 -3.06
C ALA A 141 12.45 3.93 -3.61
N ILE A 142 12.27 4.56 -4.78
CA ILE A 142 13.27 5.42 -5.41
C ILE A 142 12.87 6.89 -5.37
N THR A 143 13.83 7.78 -5.09
CA THR A 143 13.56 9.23 -5.11
C THR A 143 13.16 9.70 -6.51
N PRO A 144 12.29 10.72 -6.64
CA PRO A 144 11.88 11.25 -7.94
C PRO A 144 13.04 11.73 -8.83
N ASP A 145 14.13 12.20 -8.23
CA ASP A 145 15.36 12.59 -8.95
C ASP A 145 16.26 11.41 -9.32
N GLY A 146 15.88 10.19 -8.94
CA GLY A 146 16.59 8.94 -9.20
C GLY A 146 17.90 8.77 -8.42
N ARG A 147 18.24 9.67 -7.48
CA ARG A 147 19.55 9.62 -6.82
C ARG A 147 19.64 8.60 -5.70
N LYS A 148 18.53 8.26 -5.06
CA LYS A 148 18.52 7.33 -3.93
C LYS A 148 17.45 6.27 -4.04
N VAL A 149 17.79 5.08 -3.55
CA VAL A 149 16.85 4.03 -3.21
C VAL A 149 16.78 3.92 -1.70
N VAL A 150 15.59 3.80 -1.16
CA VAL A 150 15.31 3.59 0.25
C VAL A 150 14.72 2.19 0.39
N ILE A 151 15.20 1.43 1.35
CA ILE A 151 14.87 0.02 1.54
C ILE A 151 14.42 -0.16 2.98
N ALA A 152 13.22 -0.69 3.15
CA ALA A 152 12.73 -1.23 4.40
C ALA A 152 13.43 -2.57 4.64
N ILE A 153 14.15 -2.65 5.76
CA ILE A 153 14.84 -3.87 6.21
C ILE A 153 14.02 -4.35 7.38
N GLU A 154 13.01 -5.16 7.10
CA GLU A 154 12.08 -5.72 8.06
C GLU A 154 12.83 -6.59 9.07
N ASP A 155 13.63 -7.52 8.53
CA ASP A 155 14.44 -8.47 9.28
C ASP A 155 13.58 -9.46 10.10
N GLU A 156 12.52 -10.01 9.48
CA GLU A 156 11.64 -11.03 10.05
C GLU A 156 12.45 -12.29 10.44
N GLU A 157 12.68 -12.48 11.72
CA GLU A 157 13.35 -13.70 12.22
C GLU A 157 12.38 -14.87 12.37
N ASP A 158 11.14 -14.57 12.80
CA ASP A 158 10.01 -15.48 13.02
C ASP A 158 8.81 -14.66 13.53
N THR A 159 7.70 -14.61 12.79
CA THR A 159 6.44 -13.95 13.19
C THR A 159 5.78 -14.58 14.42
N ASP A 160 6.10 -15.84 14.76
CA ASP A 160 5.60 -16.51 15.96
C ASP A 160 6.32 -16.06 17.25
N ASN A 161 7.48 -15.38 17.15
CA ASN A 161 8.37 -15.09 18.27
C ASN A 161 8.72 -13.59 18.41
N LEU A 162 7.70 -12.74 18.61
CA LEU A 162 7.88 -11.31 18.83
C LEU A 162 8.09 -10.93 20.31
N PRO A 163 9.03 -10.01 20.66
CA PRO A 163 9.96 -9.32 19.77
C PRO A 163 11.14 -10.20 19.34
N GLY A 164 11.55 -10.06 18.08
CA GLY A 164 12.76 -10.66 17.53
C GLY A 164 14.06 -10.06 18.09
N GLN A 165 15.20 -10.67 17.77
CA GLN A 165 16.53 -10.20 18.18
C GLN A 165 17.11 -9.19 17.19
N ARG A 166 16.62 -9.17 15.96
CA ARG A 166 17.05 -8.23 14.92
C ARG A 166 15.93 -7.24 14.60
N PRO A 167 16.05 -5.97 15.07
CA PRO A 167 14.92 -5.05 15.10
C PRO A 167 14.54 -4.41 13.76
N GLY A 168 15.13 -4.86 12.67
CA GLY A 168 15.06 -4.17 11.38
C GLY A 168 15.72 -2.77 11.35
N ALA A 169 15.71 -2.15 10.18
CA ALA A 169 16.25 -0.82 9.92
C ALA A 169 15.71 -0.21 8.61
N LEU A 170 16.11 1.03 8.31
CA LEU A 170 15.95 1.60 6.98
C LEU A 170 17.32 1.80 6.35
N ASP A 171 17.55 1.19 5.19
CA ASP A 171 18.75 1.45 4.39
C ASP A 171 18.46 2.52 3.33
N VAL A 172 19.33 3.53 3.26
CA VAL A 172 19.26 4.61 2.26
C VAL A 172 20.51 4.55 1.40
N VAL A 173 20.34 4.20 0.13
CA VAL A 173 21.41 3.98 -0.82
C VAL A 173 21.47 5.13 -1.81
N THR A 174 22.60 5.83 -1.89
CA THR A 174 22.88 6.78 -2.97
C THR A 174 23.47 6.04 -4.16
N ILE A 175 22.79 6.09 -5.30
CA ILE A 175 23.11 5.30 -6.49
C ILE A 175 24.35 5.86 -7.20
N ASN A 176 25.32 5.00 -7.48
CA ASN A 176 26.38 5.29 -8.43
C ASN A 176 26.01 4.72 -9.80
N TYR A 177 25.46 5.55 -10.70
CA TYR A 177 25.01 5.12 -12.02
C TYR A 177 26.12 4.63 -12.96
N SER A 178 27.37 5.05 -12.73
CA SER A 178 28.52 4.61 -13.53
C SER A 178 29.10 3.27 -13.07
N ASN A 179 28.97 2.98 -11.77
CA ASN A 179 29.44 1.74 -11.17
C ASN A 179 28.52 1.37 -10.00
N PRO A 180 27.43 0.63 -10.25
CA PRO A 180 26.40 0.38 -9.24
C PRO A 180 26.91 -0.32 -7.98
N SER A 181 27.95 -1.15 -8.11
CA SER A 181 28.63 -1.83 -6.99
C SER A 181 29.38 -0.88 -6.04
N GLN A 182 29.53 0.41 -6.40
CA GLN A 182 30.10 1.46 -5.56
C GLN A 182 29.04 2.43 -4.99
N SER A 183 27.76 2.07 -5.08
CA SER A 183 26.67 2.83 -4.43
C SER A 183 26.89 2.90 -2.92
N GLN A 184 26.48 4.01 -2.31
CA GLN A 184 26.81 4.33 -0.92
C GLN A 184 25.60 4.13 -0.01
N LEU A 185 25.74 3.25 0.98
CA LEU A 185 24.68 2.90 1.93
C LEU A 185 24.79 3.70 3.23
N ARG A 186 23.65 4.18 3.73
CA ARG A 186 23.47 4.74 5.07
C ARG A 186 22.29 4.08 5.76
N ARG A 187 22.55 3.45 6.91
CA ARG A 187 21.52 2.82 7.73
C ARG A 187 20.93 3.80 8.74
N VAL A 188 19.62 3.82 8.86
CA VAL A 188 18.84 4.54 9.86
C VAL A 188 18.19 3.51 10.79
N ARG A 189 18.37 3.68 12.09
CA ARG A 189 17.71 2.85 13.10
C ARG A 189 16.54 3.60 13.72
N PHE A 190 15.51 2.85 14.12
CA PHE A 190 14.34 3.37 14.80
C PHE A 190 14.53 3.28 16.32
N ASN A 191 14.04 4.29 17.03
CA ASN A 191 13.95 4.25 18.49
C ASN A 191 12.48 4.39 18.86
N LEU A 192 11.89 3.27 19.26
CA LEU A 192 10.47 3.19 19.60
C LEU A 192 10.21 3.44 21.09
N GLN A 193 11.26 3.66 21.88
CA GLN A 193 11.13 3.92 23.31
C GLN A 193 10.35 5.22 23.55
N GLY A 194 9.30 5.12 24.36
CA GLY A 194 8.44 6.25 24.71
C GLY A 194 7.42 6.64 23.63
N VAL A 195 7.33 5.92 22.52
CA VAL A 195 6.25 6.12 21.53
C VAL A 195 4.98 5.42 22.03
N PRO A 196 3.89 6.16 22.32
CA PRO A 196 2.65 5.56 22.81
C PRO A 196 1.97 4.70 21.73
N GLY A 197 1.40 3.56 22.13
CA GLY A 197 0.61 2.69 21.24
C GLY A 197 1.40 1.72 20.36
N ILE A 198 2.73 1.71 20.46
CA ILE A 198 3.60 0.72 19.80
C ILE A 198 3.57 -0.62 20.54
N ASN A 199 3.52 -1.72 19.78
CA ASN A 199 3.46 -3.08 20.32
C ASN A 199 4.82 -3.55 20.85
N PHE A 200 5.86 -3.55 20.03
CA PHE A 200 7.17 -4.14 20.32
C PHE A 200 8.29 -3.10 20.32
N LYS A 201 8.50 -2.41 21.45
CA LYS A 201 9.39 -1.23 21.53
C LYS A 201 10.88 -1.47 21.22
N THR A 202 11.31 -2.72 21.12
CA THR A 202 12.70 -3.12 20.87
C THR A 202 12.93 -3.63 19.46
N ASP A 203 11.88 -3.80 18.68
CA ASP A 203 11.90 -4.54 17.43
C ASP A 203 11.00 -3.81 16.45
N ALA A 204 11.57 -3.12 15.46
CA ALA A 204 10.82 -2.14 14.68
C ALA A 204 10.12 -2.70 13.45
N GLN A 205 10.63 -3.78 12.87
CA GLN A 205 10.12 -4.46 11.67
C GLN A 205 9.55 -3.50 10.61
N PRO A 206 10.41 -2.70 9.96
CA PRO A 206 10.01 -1.84 8.87
C PRO A 206 9.58 -2.65 7.65
N GLU A 207 8.33 -2.49 7.25
CA GLU A 207 7.70 -3.28 6.21
C GLU A 207 7.73 -2.55 4.87
N PHE A 208 6.84 -1.56 4.73
CA PHE A 208 6.69 -0.83 3.48
C PHE A 208 7.33 0.56 3.53
N VAL A 209 7.85 1.04 2.39
CA VAL A 209 8.38 2.40 2.27
C VAL A 209 7.84 3.15 1.06
N THR A 210 7.49 4.42 1.27
CA THR A 210 7.14 5.37 0.21
C THR A 210 7.89 6.68 0.39
N ILE A 211 8.01 7.47 -0.69
CA ILE A 211 8.77 8.73 -0.70
C ILE A 211 7.86 9.89 -1.10
N SER A 212 7.97 11.01 -0.40
CA SER A 212 7.26 12.25 -0.71
C SER A 212 7.59 12.75 -2.11
N GLN A 213 6.65 13.45 -2.75
CA GLN A 213 6.80 13.89 -4.14
C GLN A 213 7.99 14.85 -4.36
N ASP A 214 8.45 15.53 -3.30
CA ASP A 214 9.65 16.38 -3.33
C ASP A 214 10.97 15.60 -3.13
N GLY A 215 10.89 14.29 -2.88
CA GLY A 215 12.04 13.40 -2.68
C GLY A 215 12.77 13.57 -1.36
N THR A 216 12.21 14.30 -0.39
CA THR A 216 12.92 14.67 0.85
C THR A 216 12.58 13.81 2.06
N THR A 217 11.42 13.15 2.05
CA THR A 217 10.89 12.40 3.19
C THR A 217 10.50 11.00 2.77
N ALA A 218 11.00 9.99 3.47
CA ALA A 218 10.45 8.65 3.42
C ALA A 218 9.39 8.49 4.52
N ALA A 219 8.26 7.86 4.20
CA ALA A 219 7.33 7.32 5.17
C ALA A 219 7.44 5.80 5.15
N VAL A 220 7.52 5.21 6.33
CA VAL A 220 7.84 3.79 6.53
C VAL A 220 6.83 3.22 7.49
N THR A 221 6.22 2.09 7.14
CA THR A 221 5.37 1.33 8.07
C THR A 221 6.22 0.42 8.94
N LEU A 222 5.79 0.23 10.17
CA LEU A 222 6.36 -0.65 11.17
C LEU A 222 5.22 -1.59 11.57
N GLN A 223 4.94 -2.59 10.73
CA GLN A 223 3.60 -3.19 10.60
C GLN A 223 3.15 -3.82 11.92
N GLU A 224 3.87 -4.82 12.42
CA GLU A 224 3.66 -5.57 13.68
C GLU A 224 3.67 -4.64 14.89
N ASN A 225 4.29 -3.47 14.75
CA ASN A 225 4.39 -2.46 15.78
C ASN A 225 3.22 -1.51 15.86
N ASN A 226 2.25 -1.62 14.94
CA ASN A 226 1.20 -0.62 14.77
C ASN A 226 1.82 0.78 14.66
N GLY A 227 2.89 0.92 13.88
CA GLY A 227 3.74 2.11 13.86
C GLY A 227 3.96 2.68 12.46
N ILE A 228 4.20 3.99 12.40
CA ILE A 228 4.59 4.71 11.18
C ILE A 228 5.74 5.64 11.51
N ALA A 229 6.80 5.60 10.72
CA ALA A 229 7.96 6.47 10.84
C ALA A 229 8.08 7.43 9.64
N LEU A 230 8.39 8.69 9.93
CA LEU A 230 8.81 9.69 8.96
C LEU A 230 10.32 9.90 9.07
N VAL A 231 11.03 9.73 7.96
CA VAL A 231 12.49 9.83 7.90
C VAL A 231 12.88 10.90 6.89
N ASN A 232 13.66 11.89 7.33
CA ASN A 232 14.29 12.82 6.40
C ASN A 232 15.37 12.06 5.63
N ILE A 233 15.25 12.05 4.31
CA ILE A 233 16.22 11.42 3.40
C ILE A 233 16.88 12.46 2.50
N ALA A 234 16.71 13.76 2.77
CA ALA A 234 17.37 14.83 2.05
C ALA A 234 18.88 14.88 2.39
N GLY A 235 19.71 15.19 1.39
CA GLY A 235 21.18 15.23 1.57
C GLY A 235 21.79 13.86 1.91
N ASN A 236 22.92 13.81 2.61
CA ASN A 236 23.70 12.57 2.80
C ASN A 236 23.50 11.90 4.17
N PHE A 237 22.74 12.52 5.06
CA PHE A 237 22.59 12.10 6.46
C PHE A 237 21.11 11.91 6.80
N PRO A 238 20.53 10.76 6.41
CA PRO A 238 19.15 10.47 6.69
C PRO A 238 18.92 10.31 8.19
N ARG A 239 17.75 10.74 8.69
CA ARG A 239 17.41 10.69 10.12
C ARG A 239 15.92 10.61 10.35
N VAL A 240 15.52 9.86 11.38
CA VAL A 240 14.13 9.81 11.84
C VAL A 240 13.69 11.21 12.28
N MET A 241 12.57 11.66 11.75
CA MET A 241 11.91 12.92 12.13
C MET A 241 10.86 12.67 13.20
N ARG A 242 10.09 11.59 13.04
CA ARG A 242 8.97 11.25 13.92
C ARG A 242 8.63 9.78 13.77
N ILE A 243 8.14 9.19 14.86
CA ILE A 243 7.46 7.91 14.87
C ILE A 243 6.17 8.11 15.67
N PHE A 244 5.07 7.54 15.19
CA PHE A 244 3.78 7.55 15.88
C PHE A 244 3.06 6.23 15.63
N SER A 245 2.15 5.87 16.53
CA SER A 245 1.32 4.67 16.37
C SER A 245 0.18 4.91 15.38
N GLY A 246 -0.17 3.88 14.62
CA GLY A 246 -1.39 3.84 13.81
C GLY A 246 -2.66 3.93 14.65
N GLY A 247 -2.60 3.62 15.94
CA GLY A 247 -3.74 3.68 16.87
C GLY A 247 -4.68 2.48 16.74
N ILE A 248 -5.91 2.64 17.24
CA ILE A 248 -6.95 1.60 17.23
C ILE A 248 -8.09 2.03 16.29
N ALA A 249 -8.55 1.13 15.44
CA ALA A 249 -9.79 1.24 14.68
C ALA A 249 -10.94 0.64 15.49
N GLU A 250 -12.07 1.35 15.57
CA GLU A 250 -13.26 0.93 16.29
C GLU A 250 -14.49 1.08 15.39
N HIS A 251 -15.15 -0.03 15.10
CA HIS A 251 -16.37 -0.07 14.28
C HIS A 251 -17.14 -1.36 14.54
N LEU A 252 -18.25 -1.57 13.83
CA LEU A 252 -18.88 -2.90 13.79
C LEU A 252 -18.19 -3.74 12.72
N ALA A 253 -17.97 -5.02 12.95
CA ALA A 253 -17.45 -5.96 11.96
C ALA A 253 -18.31 -7.22 11.94
N ASP A 254 -18.04 -8.07 10.96
CA ASP A 254 -18.43 -9.47 11.02
C ASP A 254 -17.20 -10.25 11.53
N THR A 255 -17.33 -10.88 12.70
CA THR A 255 -16.22 -11.53 13.39
C THR A 255 -16.37 -13.06 13.48
N LYS A 256 -17.27 -13.66 12.70
CA LYS A 256 -17.58 -15.09 12.77
C LYS A 256 -17.50 -15.72 11.39
N ASP A 257 -16.76 -16.82 11.25
CA ASP A 257 -16.92 -17.75 10.12
C ASP A 257 -18.19 -18.58 10.34
N ASP A 258 -19.33 -18.09 9.87
CA ASP A 258 -20.62 -18.74 10.04
C ASP A 258 -21.52 -18.73 8.78
N LYS A 259 -20.97 -18.32 7.64
CA LYS A 259 -21.67 -18.17 6.34
C LYS A 259 -22.71 -17.06 6.33
N GLN A 260 -22.73 -16.20 7.34
CA GLN A 260 -23.65 -15.06 7.44
C GLN A 260 -22.88 -13.75 7.64
N ILE A 261 -22.68 -13.05 6.53
CA ILE A 261 -22.06 -11.73 6.56
C ILE A 261 -22.93 -10.71 7.32
N ALA A 262 -22.54 -10.41 8.55
CA ALA A 262 -23.28 -9.49 9.43
C ALA A 262 -22.35 -8.54 10.20
N PHE A 263 -22.29 -7.29 9.75
CA PHE A 263 -21.47 -6.24 10.40
C PHE A 263 -22.13 -5.68 11.67
N VAL A 264 -22.28 -6.52 12.70
CA VAL A 264 -23.00 -6.21 13.95
C VAL A 264 -22.16 -6.40 15.22
N ASP A 265 -21.02 -7.08 15.13
CA ASP A 265 -20.17 -7.34 16.28
C ASP A 265 -19.27 -6.12 16.55
N PRO A 266 -19.16 -5.62 17.80
CA PRO A 266 -18.21 -4.57 18.13
C PRO A 266 -16.77 -5.03 17.91
N PHE A 267 -16.01 -4.30 17.11
CA PHE A 267 -14.63 -4.59 16.77
C PHE A 267 -13.69 -3.48 17.26
N ARG A 268 -12.52 -3.90 17.75
CA ARG A 268 -11.41 -3.03 18.16
C ARG A 268 -10.10 -3.67 17.72
N GLY A 269 -9.46 -3.08 16.71
CA GLY A 269 -8.22 -3.61 16.14
C GLY A 269 -7.12 -2.57 16.06
N ARG A 270 -5.87 -2.97 16.28
CA ARG A 270 -4.69 -2.15 15.97
C ARG A 270 -4.55 -2.08 14.46
N ARG A 271 -4.19 -0.91 13.91
CA ARG A 271 -4.24 -0.71 12.46
C ARG A 271 -3.20 -1.51 11.69
N GLU A 272 -2.01 -1.71 12.24
CA GLU A 272 -0.93 -2.54 11.64
C GLU A 272 -0.78 -2.29 10.14
N PRO A 273 -0.29 -1.08 9.80
CA PRO A 273 -0.30 -0.63 8.44
C PRO A 273 0.76 -1.38 7.64
N ASP A 274 0.35 -2.01 6.54
CA ASP A 274 1.26 -2.62 5.58
C ASP A 274 1.69 -1.57 4.54
N ALA A 275 0.98 -1.42 3.42
CA ALA A 275 1.34 -0.40 2.44
C ALA A 275 1.02 1.03 2.90
N ILE A 276 1.85 1.98 2.44
CA ILE A 276 1.73 3.41 2.74
C ILE A 276 1.93 4.30 1.51
N GLY A 277 1.18 5.40 1.45
CA GLY A 277 1.27 6.37 0.37
C GLY A 277 1.13 7.82 0.83
N PHE A 278 1.81 8.75 0.16
CA PHE A 278 1.57 10.18 0.35
C PHE A 278 0.39 10.66 -0.50
N SER A 279 -0.48 11.48 0.09
CA SER A 279 -1.37 12.37 -0.67
C SER A 279 -0.57 13.30 -1.60
N GLY A 280 -1.22 13.89 -2.59
CA GLY A 280 -0.54 14.46 -3.76
C GLY A 280 0.11 15.81 -3.48
N ASN A 281 -0.30 16.42 -2.37
CA ASN A 281 0.31 17.62 -1.81
C ASN A 281 1.31 17.29 -0.68
N GLY A 282 1.56 16.01 -0.40
CA GLY A 282 2.47 15.54 0.65
C GLY A 282 2.02 15.80 2.08
N ARG A 283 0.78 16.24 2.33
CA ARG A 283 0.32 16.67 3.68
C ARG A 283 -0.32 15.57 4.52
N PHE A 284 -0.67 14.47 3.87
CA PHE A 284 -1.34 13.32 4.47
C PHE A 284 -0.67 12.03 4.03
N LEU A 285 -0.72 11.04 4.92
CA LEU A 285 -0.33 9.65 4.69
C LEU A 285 -1.60 8.81 4.60
N LEU A 286 -1.58 7.82 3.73
CA LEU A 286 -2.65 6.83 3.59
C LEU A 286 -2.04 5.46 3.86
N THR A 287 -2.71 4.63 4.65
CA THR A 287 -2.25 3.26 4.96
C THR A 287 -3.34 2.24 4.68
N ALA A 288 -2.92 1.11 4.14
CA ALA A 288 -3.65 -0.15 4.12
C ALA A 288 -3.39 -0.89 5.45
N ASN A 289 -4.43 -1.37 6.12
CA ASN A 289 -4.40 -1.81 7.52
C ASN A 289 -4.74 -3.31 7.60
N GLU A 290 -3.85 -4.12 7.06
CA GLU A 290 -3.97 -5.57 6.95
C GLU A 290 -3.91 -6.24 8.33
N GLY A 291 -2.72 -6.20 8.94
CA GLY A 291 -2.38 -6.86 10.20
C GLY A 291 -1.93 -8.30 10.02
N ASP A 292 -0.66 -8.52 9.66
CA ASP A 292 -0.08 -9.85 9.44
C ASP A 292 0.72 -10.41 10.63
N THR A 293 0.53 -9.84 11.82
CA THR A 293 1.15 -10.42 13.03
C THR A 293 0.58 -11.82 13.29
N ALA A 294 1.37 -12.84 13.67
CA ALA A 294 0.85 -14.21 13.94
C ALA A 294 -0.22 -14.33 15.07
N LEU A 295 -0.61 -13.21 15.69
CA LEU A 295 -1.59 -13.11 16.75
C LEU A 295 -2.94 -12.66 16.19
N ASP A 296 -4.03 -13.37 16.49
CA ASP A 296 -5.39 -12.85 16.23
C ASP A 296 -5.68 -11.63 17.12
N THR A 297 -5.25 -11.71 18.39
CA THR A 297 -5.38 -10.64 19.39
C THR A 297 -4.13 -10.54 20.23
N PHE A 298 -3.84 -9.32 20.70
CA PHE A 298 -2.77 -9.08 21.66
C PHE A 298 -3.21 -9.44 23.08
N GLY A 299 -2.27 -9.44 24.03
CA GLY A 299 -2.53 -9.75 25.44
C GLY A 299 -3.56 -8.84 26.13
N ASP A 300 -3.96 -7.72 25.51
CA ASP A 300 -5.04 -6.83 25.98
C ASP A 300 -6.39 -7.07 25.29
N GLY A 301 -6.50 -8.11 24.46
CA GLY A 301 -7.73 -8.51 23.75
C GLY A 301 -8.11 -7.61 22.57
N VAL A 302 -7.26 -6.64 22.20
CA VAL A 302 -7.43 -5.87 20.97
C VAL A 302 -6.89 -6.69 19.81
N TRP A 303 -7.62 -6.70 18.71
CA TRP A 303 -7.29 -7.47 17.51
C TRP A 303 -6.03 -6.93 16.80
N SER A 304 -5.33 -7.83 16.11
CA SER A 304 -4.39 -7.48 15.04
C SER A 304 -5.18 -7.10 13.78
N GLY A 305 -4.65 -6.14 13.01
CA GLY A 305 -5.30 -5.63 11.81
C GLY A 305 -6.46 -4.66 12.03
N GLY A 306 -6.57 -3.67 11.14
CA GLY A 306 -7.60 -2.64 11.16
C GLY A 306 -8.79 -2.91 10.25
N ARG A 307 -8.74 -3.96 9.41
CA ARG A 307 -9.80 -4.40 8.47
C ARG A 307 -10.21 -3.34 7.44
N GLY A 308 -9.32 -2.40 7.13
CA GLY A 308 -9.65 -1.24 6.32
C GLY A 308 -8.46 -0.39 5.93
N TRP A 309 -8.67 0.92 5.76
CA TRP A 309 -7.61 1.85 5.38
C TRP A 309 -7.81 3.20 6.08
N THR A 310 -6.70 3.92 6.32
CA THR A 310 -6.70 5.13 7.14
C THR A 310 -5.94 6.27 6.48
N ILE A 311 -6.38 7.51 6.69
CA ILE A 311 -5.65 8.72 6.33
C ILE A 311 -5.18 9.40 7.62
N PHE A 312 -3.88 9.68 7.71
CA PHE A 312 -3.26 10.46 8.78
C PHE A 312 -2.76 11.79 8.26
N ASP A 313 -2.69 12.80 9.13
CA ASP A 313 -1.77 13.91 8.89
C ASP A 313 -0.33 13.54 9.31
N LEU A 314 0.64 14.39 8.95
CA LEU A 314 2.04 14.15 9.29
C LEU A 314 2.36 14.27 10.81
N GLN A 315 1.37 14.58 11.65
CA GLN A 315 1.48 14.55 13.11
C GLN A 315 0.97 13.23 13.70
N GLY A 316 0.46 12.32 12.88
CA GLY A 316 -0.10 11.04 13.30
C GLY A 316 -1.52 11.12 13.80
N ARG A 317 -2.25 12.21 13.52
CA ARG A 317 -3.68 12.29 13.83
C ARG A 317 -4.47 11.64 12.71
N VAL A 318 -5.41 10.77 13.07
CA VAL A 318 -6.38 10.20 12.14
C VAL A 318 -7.24 11.32 11.57
N VAL A 319 -7.26 11.43 10.23
CA VAL A 319 -8.05 12.37 9.44
C VAL A 319 -9.30 11.69 8.89
N TYR A 320 -9.17 10.43 8.50
CA TYR A 320 -10.25 9.58 8.03
C TYR A 320 -9.90 8.13 8.33
N ASP A 321 -10.90 7.33 8.68
CA ASP A 321 -10.82 5.88 8.82
C ASP A 321 -12.01 5.28 8.07
N SER A 322 -11.78 4.24 7.27
CA SER A 322 -12.85 3.62 6.48
C SER A 322 -13.91 2.94 7.34
N GLY A 323 -13.57 2.54 8.58
CA GLY A 323 -14.32 1.56 9.37
C GLY A 323 -14.73 0.38 8.49
N ASN A 324 -15.98 -0.08 8.67
CA ASN A 324 -16.55 -1.16 7.88
C ASN A 324 -17.16 -0.75 6.54
N THR A 325 -16.94 0.48 6.06
CA THR A 325 -17.58 0.93 4.80
C THR A 325 -17.05 0.14 3.58
N LEU A 326 -15.77 -0.22 3.58
CA LEU A 326 -15.17 -1.02 2.52
C LEU A 326 -15.63 -2.48 2.60
N GLU A 327 -15.63 -3.09 3.78
CA GLU A 327 -16.14 -4.46 3.97
C GLU A 327 -17.61 -4.59 3.52
N LYS A 328 -18.47 -3.63 3.88
CA LYS A 328 -19.85 -3.57 3.40
C LYS A 328 -19.95 -3.44 1.88
N ALA A 329 -19.07 -2.65 1.27
CA ALA A 329 -19.04 -2.50 -0.18
C ALA A 329 -18.60 -3.81 -0.87
N ALA A 330 -17.60 -4.50 -0.33
CA ALA A 330 -17.15 -5.80 -0.81
C ALA A 330 -18.27 -6.86 -0.67
N ALA A 331 -18.93 -6.93 0.49
CA ALA A 331 -20.05 -7.85 0.74
C ALA A 331 -21.22 -7.60 -0.23
N ALA A 332 -21.58 -6.34 -0.47
CA ALA A 332 -22.62 -5.98 -1.44
C ALA A 332 -22.27 -6.37 -2.89
N LYS A 333 -20.99 -6.67 -3.18
CA LYS A 333 -20.49 -7.17 -4.46
C LYS A 333 -20.23 -8.68 -4.46
N GLY A 334 -20.43 -9.36 -3.33
CA GLY A 334 -20.11 -10.78 -3.16
C GLY A 334 -18.61 -11.07 -3.13
N LEU A 335 -17.79 -10.08 -2.73
CA LEU A 335 -16.33 -10.15 -2.69
C LEU A 335 -15.76 -10.16 -1.27
N TYR A 336 -16.63 -10.22 -0.25
CA TYR A 336 -16.19 -10.32 1.14
C TYR A 336 -15.90 -11.79 1.49
N PRO A 337 -14.70 -12.12 2.02
CA PRO A 337 -14.33 -13.49 2.35
C PRO A 337 -14.87 -13.88 3.74
N ASP A 338 -16.11 -14.38 3.80
CA ASP A 338 -16.78 -14.75 5.06
C ASP A 338 -15.99 -15.76 5.92
N GLY A 339 -15.29 -16.71 5.29
CA GLY A 339 -14.41 -17.66 5.98
C GLY A 339 -13.15 -17.04 6.62
N ARG A 340 -13.01 -15.72 6.53
CA ARG A 340 -11.97 -14.90 7.16
C ARG A 340 -12.56 -13.87 8.13
N SER A 341 -13.86 -13.91 8.41
CA SER A 341 -14.49 -12.95 9.32
C SER A 341 -13.87 -12.97 10.72
N ASP A 342 -13.54 -14.15 11.24
CA ASP A 342 -12.81 -14.33 12.50
C ASP A 342 -11.30 -14.12 12.37
N ASN A 343 -10.79 -13.79 11.18
CA ASN A 343 -9.38 -13.58 10.91
C ASN A 343 -9.16 -12.42 9.91
N ARG A 344 -9.22 -11.18 10.45
CA ARG A 344 -8.94 -9.88 9.79
C ARG A 344 -9.81 -9.50 8.57
N GLY A 345 -10.76 -10.34 8.16
CA GLY A 345 -11.78 -9.99 7.17
C GLY A 345 -11.20 -9.78 5.77
N ILE A 346 -11.31 -8.55 5.25
CA ILE A 346 -10.89 -8.27 3.86
C ILE A 346 -9.39 -8.11 3.66
N GLU A 347 -8.60 -7.81 4.70
CA GLU A 347 -7.12 -7.69 4.60
C GLU A 347 -6.68 -6.79 3.43
N VAL A 348 -6.74 -5.47 3.66
CA VAL A 348 -6.25 -4.49 2.67
C VAL A 348 -4.76 -4.34 2.87
N GLU A 349 -4.00 -4.68 1.83
CA GLU A 349 -2.55 -4.85 1.87
C GLU A 349 -1.87 -3.82 0.96
N GLY A 350 -2.03 -3.93 -0.36
CA GLY A 350 -1.44 -2.97 -1.31
C GLY A 350 -2.17 -1.62 -1.43
N LEU A 351 -1.39 -0.55 -1.62
CA LEU A 351 -1.88 0.83 -1.77
C LEU A 351 -1.06 1.63 -2.79
N THR A 352 -1.74 2.36 -3.69
CA THR A 352 -1.09 3.41 -4.50
C THR A 352 -1.94 4.66 -4.62
N VAL A 353 -1.28 5.82 -4.66
CA VAL A 353 -1.92 7.14 -4.76
C VAL A 353 -1.54 7.81 -6.06
N ALA A 354 -2.53 8.22 -6.85
CA ALA A 354 -2.29 8.80 -8.15
C ALA A 354 -3.27 9.92 -8.50
N ARG A 355 -2.83 10.84 -9.37
CA ARG A 355 -3.66 11.92 -9.90
C ARG A 355 -4.10 11.58 -11.32
N PHE A 356 -5.41 11.48 -11.54
CA PHE A 356 -6.00 11.35 -12.87
C PHE A 356 -6.78 12.64 -13.19
N GLY A 357 -6.26 13.41 -14.14
CA GLY A 357 -6.77 14.77 -14.41
C GLY A 357 -6.57 15.71 -13.21
N THR A 358 -7.64 16.35 -12.75
CA THR A 358 -7.60 17.29 -11.61
C THR A 358 -7.86 16.61 -10.26
N LYS A 359 -8.28 15.33 -10.29
CA LYS A 359 -8.70 14.60 -9.10
C LYS A 359 -7.59 13.70 -8.59
N GLN A 360 -7.58 13.52 -7.28
CA GLN A 360 -6.70 12.58 -6.63
C GLN A 360 -7.46 11.32 -6.23
N TYR A 361 -6.84 10.17 -6.47
CA TYR A 361 -7.39 8.87 -6.16
C TYR A 361 -6.40 8.06 -5.32
N VAL A 362 -6.94 7.22 -4.44
CA VAL A 362 -6.22 6.09 -3.86
C VAL A 362 -6.82 4.83 -4.45
N PHE A 363 -5.94 3.93 -4.86
CA PHE A 363 -6.26 2.57 -5.24
C PHE A 363 -5.73 1.66 -4.14
N LEU A 364 -6.52 0.66 -3.78
CA LEU A 364 -6.19 -0.31 -2.74
C LEU A 364 -6.51 -1.70 -3.29
N VAL A 365 -5.76 -2.69 -2.86
CA VAL A 365 -6.06 -4.09 -3.12
C VAL A 365 -6.34 -4.81 -1.81
N SER A 366 -7.25 -5.77 -1.87
CA SER A 366 -7.55 -6.69 -0.79
C SER A 366 -7.01 -8.04 -1.20
N GLU A 367 -6.04 -8.55 -0.43
CA GLU A 367 -5.31 -9.79 -0.74
C GLU A 367 -6.30 -10.96 -0.68
N ARG A 368 -6.88 -11.18 0.51
CA ARG A 368 -7.85 -12.27 0.74
C ARG A 368 -9.19 -12.09 0.04
N GLY A 369 -9.61 -10.84 -0.19
CA GLY A 369 -10.84 -10.56 -0.95
C GLY A 369 -10.65 -10.60 -2.46
N SER A 370 -9.39 -10.58 -2.94
CA SER A 370 -9.02 -10.61 -4.36
C SER A 370 -9.74 -9.53 -5.18
N PHE A 371 -9.73 -8.29 -4.68
CA PHE A 371 -10.37 -7.15 -5.35
C PHE A 371 -9.53 -5.88 -5.33
N LEU A 372 -9.68 -5.09 -6.39
CA LEU A 372 -9.18 -3.73 -6.52
C LEU A 372 -10.30 -2.74 -6.22
N VAL A 373 -10.03 -1.75 -5.38
CA VAL A 373 -10.96 -0.67 -5.05
C VAL A 373 -10.33 0.70 -5.28
N VAL A 374 -11.14 1.67 -5.69
CA VAL A 374 -10.71 3.05 -5.91
C VAL A 374 -11.60 4.04 -5.17
N TYR A 375 -10.96 4.99 -4.48
CA TYR A 375 -11.62 6.12 -3.83
C TYR A 375 -11.12 7.44 -4.41
N ASP A 376 -12.03 8.39 -4.61
CA ASP A 376 -11.70 9.80 -4.84
C ASP A 376 -11.34 10.43 -3.50
N ILE A 377 -10.07 10.83 -3.35
CA ILE A 377 -9.51 11.44 -2.13
C ILE A 377 -9.16 12.91 -2.33
N THR A 378 -9.72 13.54 -3.36
CA THR A 378 -9.52 14.98 -3.60
C THR A 378 -9.86 15.81 -2.35
N ASN A 379 -10.85 15.36 -1.57
CA ASN A 379 -11.04 15.77 -0.17
C ASN A 379 -10.62 14.63 0.77
N PRO A 380 -9.43 14.68 1.39
CA PRO A 380 -8.94 13.61 2.27
C PRO A 380 -9.72 13.45 3.58
N ARG A 381 -10.64 14.37 3.90
CA ARG A 381 -11.55 14.24 5.06
C ARG A 381 -12.88 13.57 4.72
N ALA A 382 -13.18 13.43 3.44
CA ALA A 382 -14.38 12.74 2.97
C ALA A 382 -14.07 11.98 1.66
N PRO A 383 -13.20 10.96 1.71
CA PRO A 383 -13.03 10.04 0.60
C PRO A 383 -14.36 9.49 0.10
N ARG A 384 -14.49 9.30 -1.21
CA ARG A 384 -15.69 8.74 -1.82
C ARG A 384 -15.35 7.52 -2.64
N LEU A 385 -15.98 6.39 -2.33
CA LEU A 385 -15.88 5.17 -3.13
C LEU A 385 -16.30 5.47 -4.58
N VAL A 386 -15.45 5.10 -5.53
CA VAL A 386 -15.67 5.32 -6.97
C VAL A 386 -16.08 4.02 -7.65
N ASP A 387 -15.28 2.97 -7.49
CA ASP A 387 -15.52 1.65 -8.08
C ASP A 387 -14.79 0.57 -7.28
N LEU A 388 -15.24 -0.68 -7.42
CA LEU A 388 -14.67 -1.87 -6.80
C LEU A 388 -14.85 -3.05 -7.78
N LYS A 389 -13.76 -3.76 -8.09
CA LYS A 389 -13.71 -4.85 -9.06
C LYS A 389 -12.94 -6.05 -8.53
N PRO A 390 -13.33 -7.29 -8.89
CA PRO A 390 -12.45 -8.43 -8.69
C PRO A 390 -11.15 -8.21 -9.48
N THR A 391 -10.06 -8.77 -8.98
CA THR A 391 -8.78 -8.87 -9.68
C THR A 391 -8.33 -10.34 -9.71
N GLY A 392 -7.05 -10.61 -9.89
CA GLY A 392 -6.51 -11.95 -9.65
C GLY A 392 -6.45 -12.31 -8.16
N THR A 393 -6.10 -13.55 -7.85
CA THR A 393 -6.01 -14.04 -6.46
C THR A 393 -4.78 -13.48 -5.74
N SER A 394 -4.95 -13.10 -4.47
CA SER A 394 -3.90 -12.53 -3.59
C SER A 394 -3.10 -11.40 -4.25
N PRO A 395 -3.75 -10.26 -4.58
CA PRO A 395 -3.07 -9.10 -5.12
C PRO A 395 -2.25 -8.34 -4.07
N GLU A 396 -0.93 -8.34 -4.22
CA GLU A 396 -0.01 -7.58 -3.35
C GLU A 396 0.46 -6.29 -4.03
N GLY A 397 1.20 -6.43 -5.14
CA GLY A 397 1.79 -5.32 -5.87
C GLY A 397 0.76 -4.48 -6.62
N LEU A 398 0.74 -3.18 -6.37
CA LEU A 398 -0.21 -2.25 -6.98
C LEU A 398 0.48 -0.97 -7.46
N ILE A 399 0.32 -0.65 -8.76
CA ILE A 399 0.80 0.61 -9.33
C ILE A 399 -0.25 1.29 -10.21
N ALA A 400 -0.14 2.62 -10.31
CA ALA A 400 -0.92 3.41 -11.26
C ALA A 400 0.01 4.06 -12.29
N ILE A 401 -0.45 4.14 -13.55
CA ILE A 401 0.25 4.78 -14.67
C ILE A 401 -0.68 5.86 -15.26
N PRO A 402 -0.77 7.05 -14.65
CA PRO A 402 -1.81 8.03 -14.98
C PRO A 402 -1.78 8.51 -16.43
N ASP A 403 -0.59 8.71 -16.99
CA ASP A 403 -0.41 9.16 -18.39
C ASP A 403 -0.95 8.14 -19.40
N ARG A 404 -1.03 6.87 -19.00
CA ARG A 404 -1.61 5.79 -19.79
C ARG A 404 -3.04 5.45 -19.39
N LYS A 405 -3.56 6.10 -18.34
CA LYS A 405 -4.84 5.78 -17.69
C LYS A 405 -4.92 4.34 -17.17
N LEU A 406 -3.82 3.78 -16.70
CA LEU A 406 -3.76 2.37 -16.26
C LEU A 406 -3.61 2.23 -14.75
N VAL A 407 -4.12 1.13 -14.23
CA VAL A 407 -3.86 0.61 -12.89
C VAL A 407 -3.52 -0.87 -13.05
N ILE A 408 -2.46 -1.32 -12.38
CA ILE A 408 -1.88 -2.65 -12.54
C ILE A 408 -1.84 -3.31 -11.18
N THR A 409 -2.32 -4.56 -11.09
CA THR A 409 -2.08 -5.42 -9.92
C THR A 409 -1.21 -6.59 -10.33
N ALA A 410 -0.26 -6.95 -9.48
CA ALA A 410 0.42 -8.24 -9.50
C ALA A 410 -0.30 -9.13 -8.48
N ASN A 411 -0.63 -10.36 -8.90
CA ASN A 411 -1.49 -11.27 -8.16
C ASN A 411 -0.65 -12.51 -7.90
N GLU A 412 -0.18 -12.66 -6.66
CA GLU A 412 0.88 -13.58 -6.27
C GLU A 412 0.47 -15.03 -6.55
N VAL A 413 -0.55 -15.52 -5.84
CA VAL A 413 -1.00 -16.92 -5.87
C VAL A 413 -1.54 -17.36 -7.25
N GLU A 414 -2.14 -16.44 -8.01
CA GLU A 414 -2.61 -16.76 -9.37
C GLU A 414 -1.50 -16.58 -10.43
N GLY A 415 -0.35 -16.01 -10.07
CA GLY A 415 0.78 -15.87 -10.96
C GLY A 415 0.55 -14.97 -12.16
N ASN A 416 -0.26 -13.92 -12.02
CA ASN A 416 -0.62 -13.07 -13.15
C ASN A 416 -0.60 -11.56 -12.83
N ILE A 417 -0.55 -10.78 -13.90
CA ILE A 417 -0.66 -9.32 -13.84
C ILE A 417 -2.02 -8.91 -14.42
N SER A 418 -2.84 -8.24 -13.62
CA SER A 418 -4.11 -7.66 -14.07
C SER A 418 -3.91 -6.21 -14.49
N ILE A 419 -4.35 -5.88 -15.70
CA ILE A 419 -4.24 -4.55 -16.31
C ILE A 419 -5.62 -3.94 -16.43
N PHE A 420 -5.86 -2.84 -15.71
CA PHE A 420 -7.10 -2.07 -15.74
C PHE A 420 -6.90 -0.73 -16.45
N GLU A 421 -7.87 -0.34 -17.27
CA GLU A 421 -8.08 1.05 -17.67
C GLU A 421 -8.94 1.77 -16.62
N PHE A 422 -8.50 2.95 -16.20
CA PHE A 422 -9.27 3.85 -15.35
C PHE A 422 -9.71 5.07 -16.15
N LYS A 423 -11.02 5.19 -16.41
CA LYS A 423 -11.59 6.19 -17.32
C LYS A 423 -12.78 6.92 -16.76
#